data_AF-A0A1M7UGE6-F1
#
_entry.id   AF-A0A1M7UGE6-F1
#
_cell.length_a   1.000
_cell.length_b   1.000
_cell.length_c   1.000
_cell.angle_alpha   90.00
_cell.angle_beta   90.00
_cell.angle_gamma   90.00
#
_symmetry.space_group_name_H-M   'P 1'
#
loop_
_entity.id
_entity.type
_entity.pdbx_description
1 polymer ?
#
loop_
_entity_poly.entity_id
_entity_poly.type
_entity_poly.pdbx_seq_one_letter_code
_entity_poly.pdbx_strand_id
1 'polypeptide(L)' 'MIYAVLLLIALLTSSPADAIPCWVVRRAVAQYGEAAAEAFARAKGFSPKDIERAKRCLKS' A
#
# COMPACT_ATOMS: atom_id res chain seq x y z
N MET A 1 15.90 24.93 16.28
CA MET A 1 14.69 24.63 15.49
C MET A 1 14.95 23.68 14.30
N ILE A 2 16.17 23.62 13.76
CA ILE A 2 16.52 22.73 12.62
C ILE A 2 16.41 21.23 12.97
N TYR A 3 16.79 20.82 14.18
CA TYR A 3 16.74 19.41 14.61
C TYR A 3 15.33 18.83 14.70
N ALA A 4 14.33 19.62 15.09
CA ALA A 4 12.93 19.18 15.14
C ALA A 4 12.37 18.94 13.73
N VAL A 5 12.77 19.76 12.75
CA VAL A 5 12.39 19.61 11.34
C VAL A 5 13.03 18.36 10.74
N LEU A 6 14.31 18.09 11.04
CA LEU A 6 14.98 16.87 10.58
C LEU A 6 14.41 15.60 11.20
N LEU A 7 14.04 15.62 12.49
CA LEU A 7 13.36 14.51 13.16
C LEU A 7 11.97 14.24 12.58
N LEU A 8 11.20 15.28 12.29
CA LEU A 8 9.90 15.15 11.63
C LEU A 8 10.05 14.54 10.22
N ILE A 9 11.01 15.01 9.42
CA ILE A 9 11.29 14.44 8.10
C ILE A 9 11.72 12.98 8.20
N ALA A 10 12.57 12.62 9.16
CA ALA A 10 12.98 11.24 9.40
C ALA A 10 11.81 10.34 9.84
N LEU A 11 10.88 10.85 10.65
CA LEU A 11 9.67 10.12 11.07
C LEU A 11 8.66 9.95 9.92
N LEU A 12 8.57 10.94 9.02
CA LEU A 12 7.79 10.89 7.79
C LEU A 12 8.37 9.92 6.75
N THR A 13 9.70 9.76 6.70
CA THR A 13 10.36 8.76 5.82
C THR A 13 10.49 7.37 6.45
N SER A 14 10.35 7.26 7.77
CA SER A 14 10.41 5.97 8.51
C SER A 14 9.05 5.31 8.70
N SER A 15 7.96 6.01 8.39
CA SER A 15 6.62 5.44 8.33
C SER A 15 6.37 5.02 6.88
N PRO A 16 6.11 3.74 6.56
CA PRO A 16 5.68 3.37 5.23
C PRO A 16 4.25 3.88 5.05
N ALA A 17 4.10 5.16 4.72
CA ALA A 17 2.84 5.77 4.30
C ALA A 17 2.27 5.08 3.03
N ASP A 18 3.07 4.24 2.38
CA ASP A 18 2.74 3.46 1.17
C ASP A 18 2.55 1.94 1.42
N ALA A 19 2.35 1.48 2.66
CA ALA A 19 2.01 0.09 2.90
C ALA A 19 0.49 -0.09 2.99
N ILE A 20 -0.16 -0.44 1.87
CA ILE A 20 -1.55 -0.91 1.89
C ILE A 20 -1.64 -2.08 2.88
N PRO A 21 -2.47 -2.00 3.94
CA PRO A 21 -2.55 -3.08 4.91
C PRO A 21 -3.06 -4.37 4.26
N CYS A 22 -2.43 -5.51 4.55
CA CYS A 22 -2.84 -6.79 3.98
C CYS A 22 -4.31 -7.14 4.24
N TRP A 23 -4.89 -6.69 5.36
CA TRP A 23 -6.31 -6.91 5.65
C TRP A 23 -7.25 -6.14 4.70
N VAL A 24 -6.85 -4.95 4.24
CA VAL A 24 -7.61 -4.16 3.24
C VAL A 24 -7.57 -4.87 1.90
N VAL A 25 -6.40 -5.35 1.49
CA VAL A 25 -6.23 -6.11 0.24
C VAL A 25 -7.10 -7.37 0.26
N ARG A 26 -7.02 -8.15 1.35
CA ARG A 26 -7.85 -9.36 1.52
C ARG A 26 -9.34 -9.05 1.49
N ARG A 27 -9.78 -7.96 2.13
CA ARG A 27 -11.20 -7.55 2.13
C ARG A 27 -11.67 -7.12 0.73
N ALA A 28 -10.87 -6.32 0.02
CA ALA A 28 -11.19 -5.91 -1.34
C ALA A 28 -11.25 -7.10 -2.30
N VAL A 29 -10.31 -8.04 -2.18
CA VAL A 29 -10.30 -9.28 -2.97
C VAL A 29 -11.46 -10.20 -2.62
N ALA A 30 -11.81 -10.33 -1.34
CA ALA A 30 -12.98 -11.11 -0.93
C ALA A 30 -14.30 -10.53 -1.43
N GLN A 31 -14.37 -9.20 -1.59
CA GLN A 31 -15.59 -8.50 -2.00
C GLN A 31 -15.73 -8.40 -3.53
N TYR A 32 -14.64 -8.23 -4.27
CA TYR A 32 -14.65 -7.94 -5.71
C TYR A 32 -13.90 -8.97 -6.57
N GLY A 33 -13.08 -9.83 -5.96
CA GLY A 33 -12.17 -10.74 -6.65
C GLY A 33 -10.80 -10.12 -6.95
N GLU A 34 -9.77 -10.97 -7.11
CA GLU A 34 -8.39 -10.53 -7.38
C GLU A 34 -8.26 -9.67 -8.64
N ALA A 35 -8.86 -10.11 -9.74
CA ALA A 35 -8.77 -9.42 -11.02
C ALA A 35 -9.40 -8.02 -10.99
N ALA A 36 -10.54 -7.87 -10.29
CA ALA A 36 -11.20 -6.58 -10.15
C ALA A 36 -10.45 -5.63 -9.21
N ALA A 37 -9.91 -6.16 -8.10
CA ALA A 37 -9.07 -5.38 -7.18
C ALA A 37 -7.79 -4.87 -7.86
N GLU A 38 -7.16 -5.71 -8.70
CA GLU A 38 -5.99 -5.30 -9.49
C GLU A 38 -6.33 -4.26 -10.55
N ALA A 39 -7.43 -4.44 -11.30
CA ALA A 39 -7.87 -3.47 -12.30
C ALA A 39 -8.21 -2.11 -11.65
N PHE A 40 -8.84 -2.11 -10.48
CA PHE A 40 -9.11 -0.91 -9.70
C PHE A 40 -7.81 -0.24 -9.23
N ALA A 41 -6.84 -1.01 -8.74
CA ALA A 41 -5.55 -0.47 -8.33
C ALA A 41 -4.82 0.20 -9.51
N ARG A 42 -4.80 -0.45 -10.69
CA ARG A 42 -4.23 0.13 -11.91
C ARG A 42 -4.96 1.41 -12.33
N ALA A 43 -6.30 1.42 -12.29
CA ALA A 43 -7.10 2.59 -12.63
C ALA A 43 -6.90 3.77 -11.65
N LYS A 44 -6.55 3.49 -10.39
CA LYS A 44 -6.20 4.49 -9.38
C LYS A 44 -4.76 5.00 -9.47
N GLY A 45 -3.96 4.47 -10.38
CA GLY A 45 -2.57 4.89 -10.57
C GLY A 45 -1.59 4.27 -9.58
N PHE A 46 -1.95 3.17 -8.91
CA PHE A 46 -0.99 2.44 -8.09
C PHE A 46 0.15 1.88 -8.95
N SER A 47 1.37 1.95 -8.43
CA SER A 47 2.54 1.42 -9.12
C SER A 47 2.45 -0.10 -9.24
N PRO A 48 2.97 -0.72 -10.32
CA PRO A 48 3.05 -2.17 -10.44
C PRO A 48 3.74 -2.83 -9.23
N LYS A 49 4.71 -2.13 -8.62
CA LYS A 49 5.41 -2.59 -7.41
C LYS A 49 4.48 -2.72 -6.19
N ASP A 50 3.52 -1.81 -6.06
CA ASP A 50 2.57 -1.81 -4.94
C ASP A 50 1.49 -2.88 -5.13
N ILE A 51 1.09 -3.12 -6.38
CA ILE A 51 0.17 -4.21 -6.75
C ILE A 51 0.82 -5.57 -6.44
N GLU A 52 2.07 -5.77 -6.85
CA GLU A 52 2.81 -7.01 -6.55
C GLU A 52 3.06 -7.17 -5.04
N ARG A 53 3.29 -6.07 -4.32
CA ARG A 53 3.37 -6.08 -2.85
C ARG A 53 2.03 -6.47 -2.21
N ALA A 54 0.91 -5.95 -2.72
CA ALA A 54 -0.43 -6.29 -2.27
C ALA A 54 -0.78 -7.76 -2.55
N LYS A 55 -0.41 -8.30 -3.71
CA LYS A 55 -0.58 -9.73 -4.03
C LYS A 55 0.14 -10.65 -3.07
N ARG A 56 1.33 -10.26 -2.58
CA ARG A 56 2.04 -11.05 -1.55
C ARG A 56 1.25 -11.20 -0.25
N CYS A 57 0.32 -10.29 0.06
CA CYS A 57 -0.58 -10.43 1.21
C CYS A 57 -1.66 -11.52 1.02
N LEU A 58 -1.93 -11.93 -0.22
CA LEU A 58 -2.95 -12.92 -0.58
C LEU A 58 -2.39 -14.34 -0.60
N LYS A 59 -1.09 -14.50 -0.84
CA LYS A 59 -0.33 -15.74 -0.62
C LYS A 59 -0.10 -15.95 0.88
N SER A 60 -1.11 -16.44 1.60
CA SER A 60 -0.95 -17.15 2.88
C SER A 60 -1.29 -18.61 2.68
#